data_AF-A0A916VB80-F1
#
_entry.id   AF-A0A916VB80-F1
#
_cell.length_a   1.000
_cell.length_b   1.000
_cell.length_c   1.000
_cell.angle_alpha   90.00
_cell.angle_beta   90.00
_cell.angle_gamma   90.00
#
_symmetry.space_group_name_H-M   'P 1'
#
loop_
_entity.id
_entity.type
_entity.pdbx_description
1 polymer ?
#
loop_
_entity_poly.entity_id
_entity_poly.type
_entity_poly.pdbx_seq_one_letter_code
_entity_poly.pdbx_strand_id
1 'polypeptide(L)'
;MIDFHLSVQPQTEKRLRKILSQVQDTEIFARTIISYQISELQKGVLNLRLDLKEFEQKHQMTSEDFQERFSQGILGDDADFMVWSGLYEMLCHNQMQLSELR
;
A
#
# COMPACT_ATOMS: atom_id res chain seq x y z
N MET A 1 14.29 24.48 6.95
CA MET A 1 14.66 23.06 7.10
C MET A 1 13.75 22.48 8.15
N ILE A 2 12.98 21.46 7.80
CA ILE A 2 12.24 20.66 8.78
C ILE A 2 13.25 19.63 9.31
N ASP A 3 13.54 19.66 10.61
CA ASP A 3 14.37 18.63 11.23
C ASP A 3 13.54 17.35 11.39
N PHE A 4 13.75 16.40 10.49
CA PHE A 4 13.11 15.09 10.51
C PHE A 4 13.96 14.11 11.33
N HIS A 5 13.42 13.63 12.46
CA HIS A 5 14.11 12.67 13.32
C HIS A 5 13.63 11.24 13.05
N LEU A 6 14.55 10.36 12.66
CA LEU A 6 14.31 8.94 12.43
C LEU A 6 14.85 8.12 13.60
N SER A 7 13.96 7.41 14.30
CA SER A 7 14.37 6.41 15.30
C SER A 7 14.61 5.06 14.63
N VAL A 8 15.87 4.72 14.40
CA VAL A 8 16.29 3.47 13.74
C VAL A 8 17.37 2.75 14.55
N GLN A 9 17.55 1.45 14.27
CA GLN A 9 18.60 0.66 14.91
C GLN A 9 20.01 1.17 14.55
N PRO A 10 21.02 1.01 15.42
CA PRO A 10 22.37 1.56 15.21
C PRO A 10 23.04 1.12 13.90
N GLN A 11 22.80 -0.13 13.46
CA GLN A 11 23.34 -0.61 12.19
C GLN A 11 22.69 0.08 10.99
N THR A 12 21.39 0.32 11.05
CA THR A 12 20.63 1.06 10.01
C THR A 12 21.10 2.50 9.96
N GLU A 13 21.26 3.16 11.11
CA GLU A 13 21.79 4.52 11.19
C GLU A 13 23.16 4.62 10.53
N LYS A 14 24.09 3.70 10.84
CA LYS A 14 25.43 3.67 10.23
C LYS A 14 25.38 3.57 8.71
N ARG A 15 24.49 2.72 8.17
CA ARG A 15 24.31 2.57 6.72
C ARG A 15 23.71 3.83 6.08
N LEU A 16 22.68 4.40 6.68
CA LEU A 16 22.05 5.65 6.21
C LEU A 16 23.05 6.82 6.21
N ARG A 17 23.82 7.00 7.29
CA ARG A 17 24.89 8.00 7.35
C ARG A 17 25.92 7.82 6.24
N LYS A 18 26.30 6.57 5.94
CA LYS A 18 27.24 6.29 4.85
C LYS A 18 26.66 6.69 3.49
N ILE A 19 25.40 6.36 3.23
CA ILE A 19 24.71 6.77 1.99
C ILE A 19 24.64 8.29 1.91
N LEU A 20 24.13 8.96 2.95
CA LEU A 20 23.99 10.42 2.99
C LEU A 20 25.33 11.16 2.80
N SER A 21 26.43 10.62 3.34
CA SER A 21 27.78 11.19 3.13
C SER A 21 28.25 11.16 1.66
N GLN A 22 27.61 10.34 0.81
CA GLN A 22 27.92 10.20 -0.61
C GLN A 22 26.93 10.94 -1.51
N VAL A 23 25.80 11.40 -0.95
CA VAL A 23 24.78 12.14 -1.69
C VAL A 23 25.15 13.63 -1.66
N GLN A 24 25.20 14.28 -2.82
CA GLN A 24 25.44 15.72 -2.93
C GLN A 24 24.24 16.57 -2.49
N ASP A 25 23.03 16.07 -2.70
CA ASP A 25 21.78 16.75 -2.39
C ASP A 25 20.80 15.82 -1.65
N THR A 26 20.61 16.09 -0.35
CA THR A 26 19.70 15.33 0.51
C THR A 26 18.24 15.43 0.08
N GLU A 27 17.83 16.51 -0.61
CA GLU A 27 16.48 16.66 -1.15
C GLU A 27 16.24 15.64 -2.26
N ILE A 28 17.21 15.48 -3.18
CA ILE A 28 17.13 14.47 -4.24
C ILE A 28 17.02 13.07 -3.65
N PHE A 29 17.78 12.78 -2.59
CA PHE A 29 17.69 11.50 -1.90
C PHE A 29 16.31 11.27 -1.29
N ALA A 30 15.77 12.25 -0.56
CA ALA A 30 14.44 12.15 0.05
C ALA A 30 13.35 11.94 -1.02
N ARG A 31 13.36 12.74 -2.09
CA ARG A 31 12.42 12.61 -3.22
C ARG A 31 12.53 11.26 -3.92
N THR A 32 13.72 10.68 -4.00
CA THR A 32 13.93 9.36 -4.60
C THR A 32 13.26 8.26 -3.78
N ILE A 33 13.37 8.31 -2.45
CA ILE A 33 12.70 7.34 -1.56
C ILE A 33 11.18 7.48 -1.65
N ILE A 34 10.66 8.71 -1.65
CA ILE A 34 9.22 8.97 -1.82
C ILE A 34 8.74 8.43 -3.17
N SER A 35 9.47 8.71 -4.25
CA SER A 35 9.13 8.23 -5.60
C SER A 35 9.13 6.71 -5.69
N TYR A 36 10.11 6.06 -5.05
CA TYR A 36 10.14 4.60 -4.95
C TYR A 36 8.90 4.06 -4.23
N GLN A 37 8.54 4.63 -3.07
CA GLN A 37 7.36 4.20 -2.32
C GLN A 37 6.06 4.37 -3.11
N ILE A 38 5.90 5.49 -3.82
CA ILE A 38 4.77 5.74 -4.74
C ILE A 38 4.69 4.65 -5.80
N SER A 39 5.82 4.32 -6.45
CA SER A 39 5.89 3.28 -7.47
C SER A 39 5.50 1.90 -6.91
N GLU A 40 5.97 1.53 -5.73
CA GLU A 40 5.62 0.25 -5.11
C GLU A 40 4.13 0.18 -4.73
N LEU A 41 3.56 1.27 -4.19
CA LEU A 41 2.13 1.35 -3.91
C LEU A 41 1.29 1.25 -5.20
N GLN A 42 1.71 1.92 -6.28
CA GLN A 42 1.03 1.81 -7.58
C GLN A 42 1.03 0.38 -8.13
N LYS A 43 2.15 -0.33 -8.02
CA LYS A 43 2.24 -1.74 -8.40
C LYS A 43 1.34 -2.62 -7.53
N GLY A 44 1.34 -2.39 -6.21
CA GLY A 44 0.48 -3.11 -5.27
C GLY A 44 -1.01 -2.91 -5.59
N VAL A 45 -1.44 -1.67 -5.83
CA VAL A 45 -2.81 -1.35 -6.25
C VAL A 45 -3.18 -2.05 -7.56
N LEU A 46 -2.28 -2.08 -8.54
CA LEU A 46 -2.53 -2.76 -9.82
C LEU A 46 -2.72 -4.27 -9.62
N ASN A 47 -1.84 -4.92 -8.87
CA ASN A 47 -1.91 -6.35 -8.60
C ASN A 47 -3.20 -6.72 -7.86
N LEU A 48 -3.53 -5.98 -6.79
CA LEU A 48 -4.76 -6.21 -6.03
C LEU A 48 -6.01 -6.05 -6.91
N ARG A 49 -6.04 -5.06 -7.82
CA ARG A 49 -7.15 -4.92 -8.76
C ARG A 49 -7.27 -6.10 -9.73
N LEU A 50 -6.16 -6.72 -10.13
CA LEU A 50 -6.18 -7.92 -10.95
C LEU A 50 -6.71 -9.12 -10.16
N ASP A 51 -6.24 -9.31 -8.93
CA ASP A 51 -6.68 -10.39 -8.05
C ASP A 51 -8.18 -10.26 -7.73
N LEU A 52 -8.64 -9.05 -7.36
CA LEU A 52 -10.05 -8.77 -7.08
C LEU A 52 -10.96 -9.02 -8.27
N LYS A 53 -10.49 -8.76 -9.50
CA LYS A 53 -11.27 -8.98 -10.71
C LYS A 53 -11.68 -10.45 -10.89
N GLU A 54 -10.86 -11.39 -10.40
CA GLU A 54 -11.21 -12.82 -10.45
C GLU A 54 -12.44 -13.12 -9.58
N PHE A 55 -12.49 -12.54 -8.38
CA PHE A 55 -13.64 -12.67 -7.48
C PHE A 55 -14.88 -11.94 -8.03
N GLU A 56 -14.68 -10.74 -8.55
CA GLU A 56 -15.77 -9.94 -9.14
C GLU A 56 -16.45 -10.67 -10.30
N GLN A 57 -15.65 -11.33 -11.14
CA GLN A 57 -16.16 -12.15 -12.25
C GLN A 57 -16.84 -13.43 -11.75
N LYS A 58 -16.25 -14.11 -10.77
CA LYS A 58 -16.79 -15.35 -10.19
C LYS A 58 -18.16 -15.14 -9.55
N HIS A 59 -18.31 -14.04 -8.81
CA HIS A 59 -19.53 -13.73 -8.04
C HIS A 59 -20.45 -12.71 -8.74
N GLN A 60 -20.06 -12.20 -9.90
CA GLN A 60 -20.80 -11.22 -10.71
C GLN A 60 -21.19 -9.97 -9.90
N MET A 61 -20.25 -9.47 -9.10
CA MET A 61 -20.46 -8.36 -8.15
C MET A 61 -19.17 -7.57 -8.04
N THR A 62 -19.24 -6.24 -7.95
CA THR A 62 -18.05 -5.41 -7.73
C THR A 62 -17.51 -5.62 -6.31
N SER A 63 -16.22 -5.35 -6.10
CA SER A 63 -15.63 -5.44 -4.76
C SER A 63 -16.25 -4.45 -3.78
N GLU A 64 -16.68 -3.27 -4.26
CA GLU A 64 -17.41 -2.27 -3.49
C GLU A 64 -18.76 -2.82 -2.98
N ASP A 65 -19.58 -3.36 -3.87
CA ASP A 65 -20.90 -3.92 -3.54
C ASP A 65 -20.76 -5.14 -2.61
N PHE A 66 -19.73 -5.97 -2.88
CA PHE A 66 -19.38 -7.10 -2.04
C PHE A 66 -19.06 -6.65 -0.60
N GLN A 67 -18.19 -5.64 -0.44
CA GLN A 67 -17.78 -5.18 0.89
C GLN A 67 -18.97 -4.60 1.68
N GLU A 68 -19.85 -3.85 1.02
CA GLU A 68 -21.06 -3.32 1.66
C GLU A 68 -21.93 -4.46 2.21
N ARG A 69 -22.19 -5.50 1.41
CA ARG A 69 -23.02 -6.63 1.82
C ARG A 69 -22.35 -7.53 2.84
N PHE A 70 -21.03 -7.75 2.71
CA PHE A 70 -20.25 -8.56 3.65
C PHE A 70 -20.17 -7.90 5.03
N SER A 71 -19.92 -6.58 5.09
CA SER A 71 -19.85 -5.84 6.36
C SER A 71 -21.20 -5.75 7.09
N GLN A 72 -22.32 -5.84 6.36
CA GLN A 72 -23.66 -5.92 6.93
C GLN A 72 -24.05 -7.34 7.40
N GLY A 73 -23.18 -8.34 7.20
CA GLY A 73 -23.47 -9.74 7.53
C GLY A 73 -24.53 -10.38 6.63
N ILE A 74 -24.77 -9.82 5.44
CA ILE A 74 -25.74 -10.36 4.47
C ILE A 74 -25.16 -11.58 3.74
N LEU A 75 -23.84 -11.58 3.54
CA LEU A 75 -23.12 -12.70 2.93
C LEU A 75 -22.69 -13.70 4.00
N GLY A 76 -22.58 -14.96 3.59
CA GLY A 76 -22.12 -16.05 4.46
C GLY A 76 -20.64 -15.93 4.82
N ASP A 77 -20.15 -16.94 5.53
CA ASP A 77 -18.77 -17.06 6.01
C ASP A 77 -17.89 -17.91 5.09
N ASP A 78 -18.20 -17.95 3.78
CA ASP A 78 -17.38 -18.64 2.81
C ASP A 78 -15.93 -18.13 2.85
N ALA A 79 -14.98 -19.06 2.89
CA ALA A 79 -13.55 -18.72 2.93
C ALA A 79 -13.13 -17.79 1.77
N ASP A 80 -13.83 -17.90 0.64
CA ASP A 80 -13.65 -17.05 -0.54
C ASP A 80 -13.97 -15.57 -0.25
N PHE A 81 -15.04 -15.30 0.53
CA PHE A 81 -15.42 -13.96 0.93
C PHE A 81 -14.45 -13.36 1.96
N MET A 82 -13.90 -14.18 2.85
CA MET A 82 -12.86 -13.71 3.78
C MET A 82 -11.61 -13.24 3.04
N VAL A 83 -11.16 -14.01 2.03
CA VAL A 83 -10.01 -13.63 1.20
C VAL A 83 -10.33 -12.37 0.39
N TRP A 84 -11.50 -12.32 -0.23
CA TRP A 84 -11.93 -11.16 -1.02
C TRP A 84 -11.97 -9.88 -0.18
N SER A 85 -12.57 -9.92 1.03
CA SER A 85 -12.60 -8.79 1.95
C SER A 85 -11.19 -8.32 2.31
N GLY A 86 -10.28 -9.24 2.62
CA GLY A 86 -8.90 -8.90 2.94
C GLY A 86 -8.17 -8.21 1.77
N LEU A 87 -8.35 -8.71 0.54
CA LEU A 87 -7.76 -8.09 -0.65
C LEU A 87 -8.32 -6.68 -0.91
N TYR A 88 -9.63 -6.49 -0.70
CA TYR A 88 -10.28 -5.19 -0.89
C TYR A 88 -9.84 -4.18 0.17
N GLU A 89 -9.69 -4.60 1.43
CA GLU A 89 -9.13 -3.77 2.50
C GLU A 89 -7.69 -3.34 2.20
N MET A 90 -6.86 -4.27 1.73
CA MET A 90 -5.49 -3.97 1.30
C MET A 90 -5.46 -2.97 0.14
N LEU A 91 -6.41 -3.07 -0.81
CA LEU A 91 -6.54 -2.13 -1.92
C LEU A 91 -6.87 -0.73 -1.40
N CYS A 92 -7.87 -0.62 -0.52
CA CYS A 92 -8.27 0.65 0.09
C CYS A 92 -7.11 1.29 0.86
N HIS A 93 -6.39 0.50 1.66
CA HIS A 93 -5.22 0.96 2.41
C HIS A 93 -4.12 1.49 1.48
N ASN A 94 -3.76 0.74 0.44
CA ASN A 94 -2.72 1.16 -0.51
C ASN A 94 -3.13 2.42 -1.28
N GLN A 95 -4.42 2.56 -1.64
CA GLN A 95 -4.93 3.77 -2.30
C GLN A 95 -4.90 4.99 -1.38
N MET A 96 -5.25 4.82 -0.10
CA MET A 96 -5.15 5.88 0.91
C MET A 96 -3.71 6.36 1.06
N GLN A 97 -2.76 5.43 1.30
CA GLN A 97 -1.34 5.75 1.42
C GLN A 97 -0.78 6.43 0.15
N LEU A 98 -1.19 5.97 -1.03
CA LEU A 98 -0.79 6.57 -2.30
C LEU A 98 -1.33 8.00 -2.46
N SER A 99 -2.52 8.30 -1.93
CA SER A 99 -3.10 9.64 -1.98
C SER A 99 -2.39 10.62 -1.03
N GLU A 100 -1.88 10.16 0.10
CA GLU A 100 -1.13 10.98 1.06
C GLU A 100 0.28 11.34 0.55
N LEU A 101 0.83 10.55 -0.37
CA LEU A 101 2.17 10.73 -0.92
C LEU A 101 2.19 11.49 -2.27
N ARG A 102 1.03 11.80 -2.87
CA ARG A 102 0.90 12.50 -4.15
C ARG A 102 0.51 13.96 -3.98
#